data_AF-A0A942SH91-F1
#
_entry.id   AF-A0A942SH91-F1
#
_cell.length_a   1.000
_cell.length_b   1.000
_cell.length_c   1.000
_cell.angle_alpha   90.00
_cell.angle_beta   90.00
_cell.angle_gamma   90.00
#
_symmetry.space_group_name_H-M   'P 1'
#
loop_
_entity.id
_entity.type
_entity.pdbx_description
1 polymer ?
#
loop_
_entity_poly.entity_id
_entity_poly.type
_entity_poly.pdbx_seq_one_letter_code
_entity_poly.pdbx_strand_id
1 'polypeptide(L)'
;FVAIDAGVSTVQNLPVRVVKLLPNADAGDIILSTLYIDEQNLLIRKSVTTTRENGTYEMELMYGKYGEYGLPDKVIFSFNAKDYKLPKGITLEFDDTDKAIKDKMKGRKGRVEINYSAYAINTGLSNSIFNNQ
;
A
#
# COMPACT_ATOMS: atom_id res chain seq x y z
N PHE A 1 14.46 6.82 8.82
CA PHE A 1 14.04 5.45 9.16
C PHE A 1 15.28 4.63 9.44
N VAL A 2 15.13 3.54 10.20
CA VAL A 2 16.12 2.47 10.33
C VAL A 2 15.67 1.35 9.41
N ALA A 3 16.55 0.90 8.52
CA ALA A 3 16.33 -0.28 7.71
C ALA A 3 17.02 -1.48 8.38
N ILE A 4 16.26 -2.53 8.62
CA ILE A 4 16.73 -3.78 9.20
C ILE A 4 16.53 -4.86 8.15
N ASP A 5 17.63 -5.49 7.79
CA ASP A 5 17.61 -6.67 6.95
C ASP A 5 16.96 -7.85 7.67
N ALA A 6 15.93 -8.43 7.08
CA ALA A 6 15.15 -9.54 7.63
C ALA A 6 15.32 -10.84 6.80
N GLY A 7 16.33 -10.90 5.93
CA GLY A 7 16.69 -12.09 5.17
C GLY A 7 15.97 -12.17 3.82
N VAL A 8 15.65 -13.40 3.39
CA VAL A 8 15.06 -13.68 2.07
C VAL A 8 13.71 -14.36 2.20
N SER A 9 12.87 -14.20 1.19
CA SER A 9 11.57 -14.84 1.08
C SER A 9 11.21 -15.04 -0.40
N THR A 10 9.97 -15.42 -0.67
CA THR A 10 9.43 -15.60 -2.01
C THR A 10 8.07 -14.91 -2.11
N VAL A 11 7.87 -14.13 -3.17
CA VAL A 11 6.57 -13.50 -3.50
C VAL A 11 6.22 -13.91 -4.92
N GLN A 12 5.06 -14.56 -5.11
CA GLN A 12 4.61 -15.02 -6.43
C GLN A 12 5.67 -15.87 -7.16
N ASN A 13 6.32 -16.79 -6.45
CA ASN A 13 7.45 -17.63 -6.90
C ASN A 13 8.74 -16.88 -7.28
N LEU A 14 8.82 -15.57 -7.02
CA LEU A 14 10.03 -14.77 -7.22
C LEU A 14 10.81 -14.63 -5.90
N PRO A 15 12.14 -14.89 -5.88
CA PRO A 15 12.96 -14.64 -4.70
C PRO A 15 13.06 -13.14 -4.41
N VAL A 16 12.97 -12.77 -3.13
CA VAL A 16 12.99 -11.37 -2.67
C VAL A 16 13.79 -11.21 -1.39
N ARG A 17 14.44 -10.05 -1.21
CA ARG A 17 14.96 -9.59 0.08
C ARG A 17 13.85 -8.99 0.93
N VAL A 18 13.84 -9.32 2.21
CA VAL A 18 12.89 -8.74 3.17
C VAL A 18 13.61 -7.66 3.97
N VAL A 19 13.08 -6.43 3.95
CA VAL A 19 13.63 -5.31 4.71
C VAL A 19 12.54 -4.71 5.57
N LYS A 20 12.80 -4.58 6.88
CA LYS A 20 11.92 -3.91 7.84
C LYS A 20 12.37 -2.47 8.03
N LEU A 21 11.43 -1.54 7.86
CA LEU A 21 11.63 -0.11 8.02
C LEU A 21 10.95 0.35 9.31
N LEU A 22 11.75 0.88 10.24
CA LEU A 22 11.26 1.53 11.45
C LEU A 22 11.42 3.05 11.32
N PRO A 23 10.41 3.84 11.67
CA PRO A 23 10.52 5.30 11.72
C PRO A 23 11.48 5.76 12.82
N ASN A 24 12.22 6.87 12.62
CA ASN A 24 13.24 7.38 13.56
C ASN A 24 12.68 8.34 14.63
N ALA A 25 11.40 8.21 15.00
CA ALA A 25 10.56 9.23 15.65
C ALA A 25 10.07 10.35 14.69
N ASP A 26 8.92 10.96 15.04
CA ASP A 26 8.15 11.98 14.29
C ASP A 26 7.66 11.64 12.86
N ALA A 27 7.89 10.43 12.36
CA ALA A 27 7.61 10.08 10.96
C ALA A 27 6.15 9.65 10.67
N GLY A 28 5.17 10.50 10.99
CA GLY A 28 3.77 10.30 10.58
C GLY A 28 3.10 9.06 11.18
N ASP A 29 2.01 8.57 10.59
CA ASP A 29 1.13 7.50 11.10
C ASP A 29 1.74 6.08 11.05
N ILE A 30 2.92 5.89 10.45
CA ILE A 30 3.50 4.54 10.26
C ILE A 30 4.21 4.06 11.53
N ILE A 31 3.99 2.80 11.91
CA ILE A 31 4.70 2.09 13.00
C ILE A 31 5.83 1.21 12.42
N LEU A 32 5.52 0.42 11.39
CA LEU A 32 6.43 -0.54 10.78
C LEU A 32 6.03 -0.77 9.32
N SER A 33 7.00 -0.78 8.41
CA SER A 33 6.80 -1.27 7.05
C SER A 33 7.77 -2.41 6.76
N THR A 34 7.27 -3.53 6.23
CA THR A 34 8.10 -4.63 5.71
C THR A 34 8.03 -4.60 4.19
N LEU A 35 9.17 -4.44 3.53
CA LEU A 35 9.30 -4.45 2.08
C LEU A 35 9.83 -5.80 1.61
N TYR A 36 9.29 -6.29 0.51
CA TYR A 36 9.74 -7.48 -0.19
C TYR A 36 10.29 -7.05 -1.55
N ILE A 37 11.62 -7.02 -1.66
CA ILE A 37 12.36 -6.37 -2.75
C ILE A 37 12.93 -7.44 -3.66
N ASP A 38 12.58 -7.37 -4.93
CA ASP A 38 13.30 -8.06 -6.01
C ASP A 38 14.60 -7.30 -6.27
N GLU A 39 15.72 -7.83 -5.78
CA GLU A 39 17.04 -7.20 -5.89
C GLU A 39 17.58 -7.20 -7.32
N GLN A 40 17.11 -8.11 -8.18
CA GLN A 40 17.57 -8.18 -9.56
C GLN A 40 17.04 -6.99 -10.36
N ASN A 41 15.76 -6.64 -10.15
CA ASN A 41 15.10 -5.54 -10.87
C ASN A 41 14.99 -4.25 -10.03
N LEU A 42 15.41 -4.28 -8.77
CA LEU A 42 15.25 -3.19 -7.79
C LEU A 42 13.78 -2.76 -7.59
N LEU A 43 12.86 -3.72 -7.58
CA LEU A 43 11.41 -3.48 -7.48
C LEU A 43 10.83 -4.03 -6.18
N ILE A 44 9.97 -3.25 -5.53
CA ILE A 44 9.20 -3.74 -4.38
C ILE A 44 8.04 -4.57 -4.92
N ARG A 45 8.00 -5.88 -4.66
CA ARG A 45 6.92 -6.77 -5.10
C ARG A 45 5.74 -6.79 -4.14
N LYS A 46 6.02 -6.60 -2.86
CA LYS A 46 5.02 -6.54 -1.79
C LYS A 46 5.48 -5.61 -0.68
N SER A 47 4.55 -4.94 -0.02
CA SER A 47 4.79 -4.29 1.26
C SER A 47 3.69 -4.63 2.27
N VAL A 48 4.06 -4.72 3.55
CA VAL A 48 3.13 -4.85 4.67
C VAL A 48 3.40 -3.72 5.62
N THR A 49 2.44 -2.83 5.81
CA THR A 49 2.60 -1.62 6.63
C THR A 49 1.58 -1.59 7.74
N THR A 50 2.06 -1.40 8.97
CA THR A 50 1.25 -1.18 10.16
C THR A 50 1.30 0.29 10.54
N THR A 51 0.13 0.88 10.73
CA THR A 51 -0.08 2.28 11.12
C THR A 51 -0.58 2.40 12.55
N ARG A 52 -0.57 3.61 13.14
CA ARG A 52 -1.11 3.85 14.49
C ARG A 52 -2.62 3.84 14.49
N GLU A 53 -3.23 4.48 13.50
CA GLU A 53 -4.69 4.69 13.52
C GLU A 53 -5.49 3.73 12.65
N ASN A 54 -4.91 3.17 11.59
CA ASN A 54 -5.67 2.51 10.52
C ASN A 54 -5.32 1.02 10.35
N GLY A 55 -4.65 0.44 11.35
CA GLY A 55 -4.26 -0.97 11.38
C GLY A 55 -3.16 -1.32 10.37
N THR A 56 -3.13 -2.60 9.99
CA THR A 56 -2.17 -3.16 9.02
C THR A 56 -2.82 -3.32 7.65
N TYR A 57 -2.12 -2.86 6.63
CA TYR A 57 -2.45 -3.10 5.24
C TYR A 57 -1.28 -3.74 4.49
N GLU A 58 -1.62 -4.39 3.38
CA GLU A 58 -0.71 -5.05 2.46
C GLU A 58 -0.90 -4.43 1.07
N MET A 59 0.20 -4.20 0.37
CA MET A 59 0.21 -3.83 -1.04
C MET A 59 1.00 -4.88 -1.82
N GLU A 60 0.42 -5.42 -2.88
CA GLU A 60 1.14 -6.20 -3.88
C GLU A 60 1.28 -5.35 -5.15
N LEU A 61 2.50 -5.28 -5.68
CA LEU A 61 2.84 -4.46 -6.85
C LEU A 61 3.24 -5.39 -7.99
N MET A 62 2.45 -5.35 -9.06
CA MET A 62 2.67 -6.15 -10.26
C MET A 62 3.17 -5.23 -11.36
N TYR A 63 4.28 -5.63 -11.97
CA TYR A 63 4.99 -4.83 -12.96
C TYR A 63 4.95 -5.57 -14.30
N GLY A 64 4.69 -4.82 -15.37
CA GLY A 64 4.82 -5.30 -16.73
C GLY A 64 5.62 -4.29 -17.53
N LYS A 65 4.94 -3.56 -18.43
CA LYS A 65 5.60 -2.69 -19.41
C LYS A 65 6.44 -1.58 -18.75
N TYR A 66 6.00 -1.06 -17.61
CA TYR A 66 6.63 0.10 -16.97
C TYR A 66 7.57 -0.27 -15.81
N GLY A 67 7.93 -1.56 -15.70
CA GLY A 67 8.81 -2.07 -14.65
C GLY A 67 10.17 -1.38 -14.59
N GLU A 68 10.78 -1.06 -15.74
CA GLU A 68 12.07 -0.35 -15.80
C GLU A 68 12.01 1.07 -15.20
N TYR A 69 10.82 1.68 -15.15
CA TYR A 69 10.59 2.98 -14.52
C TYR A 69 10.18 2.86 -13.05
N GLY A 70 10.11 1.64 -12.49
CA GLY A 70 9.61 1.41 -11.14
C GLY A 70 8.11 1.63 -10.98
N LEU A 71 7.35 1.66 -12.08
CA LEU A 71 5.92 1.95 -12.09
C LEU A 71 5.11 0.65 -12.24
N PRO A 72 4.21 0.32 -11.29
CA PRO A 72 3.42 -0.91 -11.37
C PRO A 72 2.27 -0.78 -12.37
N ASP A 73 1.98 -1.84 -13.10
CA ASP A 73 0.81 -1.94 -13.98
C ASP A 73 -0.45 -2.23 -13.14
N LYS A 74 -0.29 -2.91 -11.99
CA LYS A 74 -1.38 -3.21 -11.05
C LYS A 74 -0.90 -3.13 -9.60
N VAL A 75 -1.76 -2.58 -8.75
CA VAL A 75 -1.59 -2.58 -7.29
C VAL A 75 -2.80 -3.24 -6.64
N ILE A 76 -2.55 -4.24 -5.81
CA ILE A 76 -3.59 -4.85 -4.96
C ILE A 76 -3.35 -4.34 -3.54
N PHE A 77 -4.28 -3.54 -3.02
CA PHE A 77 -4.27 -3.06 -1.65
C PHE A 77 -5.24 -3.88 -0.81
N SER A 78 -4.76 -4.54 0.22
CA SER A 78 -5.55 -5.37 1.13
C SER A 78 -5.46 -4.85 2.56
N PHE A 79 -6.57 -4.77 3.27
CA PHE A 79 -6.60 -4.25 4.65
C PHE A 79 -7.61 -5.00 5.50
N ASN A 80 -7.45 -4.97 6.83
CA ASN A 80 -8.48 -5.47 7.72
C ASN A 80 -9.65 -4.48 7.79
N ALA A 81 -10.83 -4.89 7.32
CA ALA A 81 -11.98 -3.99 7.19
C ALA A 81 -12.53 -3.51 8.54
N LYS A 82 -12.20 -4.18 9.65
CA LYS A 82 -12.57 -3.74 10.99
C LYS A 82 -11.76 -2.52 11.46
N ASP A 83 -10.48 -2.48 11.10
CA ASP A 83 -9.51 -1.54 11.67
C ASP A 83 -9.33 -0.29 10.78
N TYR A 84 -9.85 -0.32 9.55
CA TYR A 84 -9.74 0.78 8.60
C TYR A 84 -10.98 1.69 8.64
N LYS A 85 -10.77 2.97 8.99
CA LYS A 85 -11.82 4.01 8.92
C LYS A 85 -12.14 4.28 7.45
N LEU A 86 -13.22 3.71 6.94
CA LEU A 86 -13.69 3.97 5.57
C LEU A 86 -14.01 5.47 5.39
N PRO A 87 -13.51 6.15 4.33
CA PRO A 87 -13.88 7.52 4.05
C PRO A 87 -15.38 7.62 3.78
N LYS A 88 -16.05 8.60 4.40
CA LYS A 88 -17.50 8.80 4.31
C LYS A 88 -18.02 8.92 2.87
N GLY A 89 -17.19 9.40 1.93
CA GLY A 89 -17.57 9.56 0.52
C GLY A 89 -17.67 8.27 -0.31
N ILE A 90 -17.14 7.15 0.19
CA ILE A 90 -17.26 5.83 -0.48
C ILE A 90 -18.43 5.03 0.11
N THR A 91 -18.74 5.28 1.38
CA THR A 91 -19.88 4.72 2.09
C THR A 91 -21.11 5.53 1.76
N LEU A 92 -21.83 5.17 0.69
CA LEU A 92 -23.19 5.66 0.44
C LEU A 92 -24.03 5.50 1.72
N GLU A 93 -24.16 6.59 2.48
CA GLU A 93 -25.06 6.78 3.63
C GLU A 93 -25.11 5.63 4.66
N PHE A 94 -24.06 5.47 5.46
CA PHE A 94 -24.14 4.64 6.68
C PHE A 94 -23.97 5.50 7.93
N ASP A 95 -24.92 6.41 8.16
CA ASP A 95 -25.15 6.96 9.49
C ASP A 95 -25.94 5.90 10.30
N ASP A 96 -25.41 5.54 11.49
CA ASP A 96 -26.09 4.79 12.56
C ASP A 96 -26.39 3.28 12.43
N THR A 97 -25.40 2.41 12.12
CA THR A 97 -25.50 0.96 12.41
C THR A 97 -24.22 0.36 13.03
N ASP A 98 -23.94 0.77 14.27
CA ASP A 98 -22.57 0.89 14.77
C ASP A 98 -21.97 -0.31 15.57
N LYS A 99 -22.63 -1.48 15.64
CA LYS A 99 -22.04 -2.69 16.27
C LYS A 99 -22.22 -3.98 15.48
N ALA A 100 -23.43 -4.25 14.98
CA ALA A 100 -23.72 -5.50 14.29
C ALA A 100 -22.97 -5.64 12.94
N ILE A 101 -22.74 -4.52 12.24
CA ILE A 101 -21.97 -4.52 10.98
C ILE A 101 -20.48 -4.67 11.29
N LYS A 102 -19.94 -3.94 12.27
CA LYS A 102 -18.53 -4.09 12.71
C LYS A 102 -18.21 -5.52 13.14
N ASP A 103 -19.11 -6.20 13.84
CA ASP A 103 -18.95 -7.62 14.20
C ASP A 103 -19.08 -8.56 12.98
N LYS A 104 -19.96 -8.28 12.03
CA LYS A 104 -20.03 -9.04 10.75
C LYS A 104 -18.78 -8.84 9.88
N MET A 105 -18.10 -7.71 10.01
CA MET A 105 -16.85 -7.40 9.29
C MET A 105 -15.59 -7.89 10.02
N LYS A 106 -15.73 -8.44 11.24
CA LYS A 106 -14.62 -9.00 12.01
C LYS A 106 -13.96 -10.15 11.25
N GLY A 107 -12.68 -10.00 10.94
CA GLY A 107 -11.92 -10.98 10.16
C GLY A 107 -12.12 -10.91 8.65
N ARG A 108 -12.92 -9.95 8.14
CA ARG A 108 -13.04 -9.72 6.70
C ARG A 108 -11.91 -8.81 6.21
N LYS A 109 -11.27 -9.21 5.12
CA LYS A 109 -10.27 -8.39 4.43
C LYS A 109 -10.96 -7.57 3.34
N GLY A 110 -10.76 -6.25 3.37
CA GLY A 110 -11.06 -5.37 2.24
C GLY A 110 -9.96 -5.49 1.20
N ARG A 111 -10.32 -5.41 -0.08
CA ARG A 111 -9.38 -5.43 -1.21
C ARG A 111 -9.76 -4.34 -2.21
N VAL A 112 -8.79 -3.52 -2.58
CA VAL A 112 -8.88 -2.55 -3.67
C VAL A 112 -7.87 -2.96 -4.74
N GLU A 113 -8.30 -2.98 -5.99
CA GLU A 113 -7.44 -3.27 -7.13
C GLU A 113 -7.35 -2.03 -8.01
N ILE A 114 -6.13 -1.55 -8.24
CA ILE A 114 -5.83 -0.39 -9.08
C ILE A 114 -5.08 -0.88 -10.30
N ASN A 115 -5.58 -0.55 -11.49
CA ASN A 115 -4.95 -0.89 -12.76
C ASN A 115 -4.47 0.40 -13.43
N TYR A 116 -3.18 0.46 -13.76
CA TYR A 116 -2.55 1.56 -14.49
C TYR A 116 -2.26 1.11 -15.92
N SER A 117 -2.88 1.77 -16.90
CA SER A 117 -2.80 1.35 -18.31
C SER A 117 -1.89 2.22 -19.17
N ALA A 118 -1.83 3.53 -18.90
CA ALA A 118 -1.19 4.49 -19.80
C ALA A 118 -0.46 5.60 -19.03
N TYR A 119 0.70 5.27 -18.46
CA TYR A 119 1.57 6.28 -17.87
C TYR A 119 2.07 7.27 -18.93
N ALA A 120 1.90 8.57 -18.65
CA ALA A 120 2.53 9.64 -19.40
C ALA A 120 3.73 10.16 -18.57
N ILE A 121 4.95 9.89 -19.04
CA ILE A 121 6.19 10.13 -18.29
C ILE A 121 6.90 11.35 -18.88
N ASN A 122 7.41 12.24 -18.03
CA ASN A 122 8.20 13.42 -18.41
C ASN A 122 7.50 14.36 -19.41
N THR A 123 6.20 14.59 -19.26
CA THR A 123 5.39 15.41 -20.18
C THR A 123 5.57 16.93 -20.02
N GLY A 124 6.27 17.40 -18.99
CA GLY A 124 6.47 18.84 -18.75
C GLY A 124 5.23 19.54 -18.20
N LEU A 125 4.62 18.97 -17.16
CA LEU A 125 3.45 19.55 -16.49
C LEU A 125 3.74 20.97 -15.96
N SER A 126 2.87 21.93 -16.28
CA SER A 126 2.98 23.32 -15.80
C SER A 126 2.78 23.41 -14.29
N ASN A 127 3.54 24.27 -13.61
CA ASN A 127 3.40 24.50 -12.17
C ASN A 127 1.99 24.96 -11.76
N SER A 128 1.24 25.59 -12.67
CA SER A 128 -0.10 26.10 -12.37
C SER A 128 -1.10 25.02 -11.93
N ILE A 129 -0.89 23.76 -12.29
CA ILE A 129 -1.79 22.66 -11.90
C ILE A 129 -1.68 22.28 -10.42
N PHE A 130 -0.63 22.73 -9.72
CA PHE A 130 -0.36 22.38 -8.33
C PHE A 130 -0.79 23.48 -7.33
N ASN A 131 -1.38 24.58 -7.80
CA ASN A 131 -1.64 25.77 -6.99
C ASN A 131 -2.91 25.70 -6.11
N ASN A 132 -3.67 24.60 -6.13
CA ASN A 132 -4.95 24.46 -5.41
C ASN A 132 -4.85 23.48 -4.22
N GLN A 133 -3.88 23.67 -3.32
CA GLN A 133 -3.87 23.00 -2.02
C GLN A 133 -4.05 24.01 -0.89
#